data_AF-A0A9E5IB24-F1
#
_entry.id   AF-A0A9E5IB24-F1
#
_cell.length_a   1.000
_cell.length_b   1.000
_cell.length_c   1.000
_cell.angle_alpha   90.00
_cell.angle_beta   90.00
_cell.angle_gamma   90.00
#
_symmetry.space_group_name_H-M   'P 1'
#
loop_
_entity.id
_entity.type
_entity.pdbx_description
1 polymer ?
#
loop_
_entity_poly.entity_id
_entity_poly.type
_entity_poly.pdbx_seq_one_letter_code
_entity_poly.pdbx_strand_id
1 'polypeptide(L)'
;MQKACDKNCSKAIEARPYAVHVKASNLIAWRSETIKGVEELTQIRILEQATVDDGEWGERQVCRIRVITKTEFQLYEFKDKKWNIIEQGETSLGYIPLVTYYTNKTGFMSAKPPLIDLAYLNVQHWQSSSDQEHILHFIRFPLLHGAGFNNDQKQIEIGPNRMILSEDPNAKLTYVEHTGAAVEAGRQSLKDLEEKMSSLGMQMLAKRSGNMTATA
;
A
#
# COMPACT_ATOMS: atom_id res chain seq x y z
N MET A 1 26.40 -25.35 -23.61
CA MET A 1 27.72 -24.77 -23.27
C MET A 1 27.83 -23.41 -23.96
N GLN A 2 27.35 -22.35 -23.31
CA GLN A 2 27.38 -20.98 -23.84
C GLN A 2 28.54 -20.24 -23.17
N LYS A 3 29.39 -19.60 -23.98
CA LYS A 3 30.66 -18.97 -23.62
C LYS A 3 30.49 -17.84 -22.60
N ALA A 4 31.44 -17.77 -21.67
CA ALA A 4 31.67 -16.63 -20.78
C ALA A 4 31.78 -15.33 -21.61
N CYS A 5 31.03 -14.32 -21.21
CA CYS A 5 30.80 -13.10 -21.97
C CYS A 5 31.73 -12.00 -21.41
N ASP A 6 32.96 -11.99 -21.91
CA ASP A 6 33.97 -10.95 -21.67
C ASP A 6 33.53 -9.57 -22.19
N LYS A 7 34.22 -8.47 -21.82
CA LYS A 7 33.96 -7.07 -22.23
C LYS A 7 33.78 -6.83 -23.76
N ASN A 8 34.13 -7.79 -24.61
CA ASN A 8 33.90 -7.75 -26.06
C ASN A 8 32.55 -8.33 -26.51
N CYS A 9 31.82 -8.99 -25.62
CA CYS A 9 30.57 -9.67 -25.92
C CYS A 9 29.39 -8.69 -26.12
N SER A 10 29.47 -7.47 -25.54
CA SER A 10 28.50 -6.39 -25.78
C SER A 10 28.56 -5.78 -27.19
N LYS A 11 29.55 -6.14 -28.00
CA LYS A 11 29.61 -5.79 -29.44
C LYS A 11 29.06 -6.90 -30.34
N ALA A 12 28.97 -8.14 -29.83
CA ALA A 12 28.49 -9.30 -30.57
C ALA A 12 26.97 -9.50 -30.45
N ILE A 13 26.38 -8.90 -29.41
CA ILE A 13 24.95 -8.79 -29.16
C ILE A 13 24.73 -7.28 -29.04
N GLU A 14 23.83 -6.66 -29.80
CA GLU A 14 23.49 -5.22 -29.70
C GLU A 14 22.80 -4.87 -28.35
N ALA A 15 23.28 -5.41 -27.24
CA ALA A 15 22.78 -5.20 -25.91
C ALA A 15 23.20 -3.81 -25.43
N ARG A 16 22.24 -2.87 -25.45
CA ARG A 16 22.42 -1.56 -24.83
C ARG A 16 22.16 -1.67 -23.34
N PRO A 17 23.04 -1.16 -22.47
CA PRO A 17 22.77 -1.12 -21.04
C PRO A 17 21.57 -0.22 -20.77
N TYR A 18 20.66 -0.67 -19.91
CA TYR A 18 19.51 0.10 -19.44
C TYR A 18 19.36 -0.07 -17.94
N ALA A 19 18.81 0.95 -17.28
CA ALA A 19 18.46 0.88 -15.87
C ALA A 19 17.04 0.33 -15.71
N VAL A 20 16.87 -0.59 -14.76
CA VAL A 20 15.56 -1.10 -14.36
C VAL A 20 15.31 -0.72 -12.91
N HIS A 21 14.12 -0.20 -12.63
CA HIS A 21 13.71 0.07 -11.26
C HIS A 21 13.37 -1.24 -10.55
N VAL A 22 14.18 -1.61 -9.57
CA VAL A 22 13.89 -2.72 -8.65
C VAL A 22 13.17 -2.16 -7.43
N LYS A 23 11.91 -2.55 -7.23
CA LYS A 23 11.15 -2.17 -6.03
C LYS A 23 11.85 -2.73 -4.79
N ALA A 24 11.87 -1.97 -3.70
CA ALA A 24 12.44 -2.42 -2.42
C ALA A 24 11.79 -3.73 -1.92
N SER A 25 10.48 -3.91 -2.15
CA SER A 25 9.76 -5.16 -1.83
C SER A 25 10.25 -6.39 -2.59
N ASN A 26 10.87 -6.18 -3.75
CA ASN A 26 11.38 -7.27 -4.58
C ASN A 26 12.83 -7.60 -4.24
N LEU A 27 13.57 -6.72 -3.56
CA LEU A 27 14.89 -7.04 -3.05
C LEU A 27 14.76 -7.82 -1.73
N ILE A 28 14.62 -9.14 -1.84
CA ILE A 28 14.26 -10.01 -0.72
C ILE A 28 15.42 -10.32 0.24
N ALA A 29 16.67 -10.17 -0.21
CA ALA A 29 17.85 -10.34 0.64
C ALA A 29 19.09 -9.69 0.05
N TRP A 30 20.02 -9.32 0.92
CA TRP A 30 21.38 -8.92 0.55
C TRP A 30 22.40 -9.42 1.57
N ARG A 31 23.66 -9.48 1.14
CA ARG A 31 24.82 -9.67 2.00
C ARG A 31 25.79 -8.54 1.72
N SER A 32 26.44 -8.04 2.78
CA SER A 32 27.46 -7.01 2.71
C SER A 32 28.66 -7.38 3.56
N GLU A 33 29.81 -6.83 3.18
CA GLU A 33 31.06 -6.92 3.93
C GLU A 33 31.72 -5.55 3.98
N THR A 34 32.45 -5.25 5.05
CA THR A 34 33.24 -4.03 5.14
C THR A 34 34.60 -4.26 4.49
N ILE A 35 34.82 -3.65 3.33
CA ILE A 35 36.07 -3.75 2.58
C ILE A 35 36.70 -2.36 2.55
N LYS A 36 37.95 -2.24 3.05
CA LYS A 36 38.65 -0.94 3.14
C LYS A 36 37.85 0.15 3.88
N GLY A 37 37.07 -0.25 4.90
CA GLY A 37 36.26 0.68 5.70
C GLY A 37 34.94 1.12 5.06
N VAL A 38 34.60 0.61 3.87
CA VAL A 38 33.32 0.86 3.21
C VAL A 38 32.50 -0.42 3.20
N GLU A 39 31.23 -0.33 3.61
CA GLU A 39 30.30 -1.45 3.52
C GLU A 39 29.86 -1.64 2.05
N GLU A 40 30.25 -2.78 1.46
CA GLU A 40 29.98 -3.12 0.07
C GLU A 40 29.09 -4.35 -0.04
N LEU A 41 28.21 -4.38 -1.04
CA LEU A 41 27.38 -5.55 -1.34
C LEU A 41 28.25 -6.69 -1.91
N THR A 42 28.08 -7.90 -1.35
CA THR A 42 28.72 -9.13 -1.84
C THR A 42 27.72 -10.05 -2.55
N GLN A 43 26.44 -9.96 -2.18
CA GLN A 43 25.35 -10.69 -2.83
C GLN A 43 24.04 -9.91 -2.70
N ILE A 44 23.21 -9.94 -3.74
CA ILE A 44 21.80 -9.53 -3.67
C ILE A 44 20.89 -10.63 -4.22
N ARG A 45 19.64 -10.63 -3.77
CA ARG A 45 18.58 -11.51 -4.26
C ARG A 45 17.35 -10.69 -4.60
N ILE A 46 16.94 -10.76 -5.85
CA ILE A 46 15.79 -10.03 -6.39
C ILE A 46 14.71 -11.04 -6.76
N LEU A 47 13.50 -10.83 -6.25
CA LEU A 47 12.30 -11.53 -6.66
C LEU A 47 11.77 -10.92 -7.96
N GLU A 48 11.68 -11.75 -8.98
CA GLU A 48 11.15 -11.43 -10.30
C GLU A 48 9.89 -12.26 -10.54
N GLN A 49 8.91 -11.65 -11.23
CA GLN A 49 7.76 -12.37 -11.75
C GLN A 49 7.90 -12.41 -13.26
N ALA A 50 7.66 -13.58 -13.85
CA ALA A 50 7.64 -13.76 -15.29
C ALA A 50 6.35 -14.46 -15.69
N THR A 51 5.76 -14.04 -16.80
CA THR A 51 4.71 -14.80 -17.47
C THR A 51 5.38 -15.76 -18.44
N VAL A 52 5.03 -17.03 -18.38
CA VAL A 52 5.50 -18.06 -19.31
C VAL A 52 4.31 -18.73 -19.97
N ASP A 53 4.48 -19.11 -21.23
CA ASP A 53 3.45 -19.83 -21.99
C ASP A 53 3.13 -21.18 -21.32
N ASP A 54 1.84 -21.52 -21.30
CA ASP A 54 1.30 -22.76 -20.75
C ASP A 54 0.35 -23.43 -21.76
N GLY A 55 0.93 -24.26 -22.63
CA GLY A 55 0.21 -24.87 -23.74
C GLY A 55 0.06 -23.94 -24.95
N GLU A 56 -1.00 -24.15 -25.74
CA GLU A 56 -1.21 -23.41 -27.00
C GLU A 56 -1.81 -22.01 -26.79
N TRP A 57 -2.58 -21.81 -25.71
CA TRP A 57 -3.34 -20.57 -25.45
C TRP A 57 -3.25 -20.08 -24.01
N GLY A 58 -2.56 -20.80 -23.13
CA GLY A 58 -2.47 -20.48 -21.71
C GLY A 58 -1.22 -19.66 -21.38
N GLU A 59 -1.32 -18.88 -20.31
CA GLU A 59 -0.20 -18.19 -19.70
C GLU A 59 -0.17 -18.52 -18.21
N ARG A 60 1.04 -18.64 -17.65
CA ARG A 60 1.24 -18.94 -16.24
C ARG A 60 2.25 -17.96 -15.63
N GLN A 61 1.90 -17.43 -14.47
CA GLN A 61 2.81 -16.62 -13.66
C GLN A 61 3.80 -17.52 -12.92
N VAL A 62 5.10 -17.24 -13.06
CA VAL A 62 6.18 -17.91 -12.31
C VAL A 62 6.96 -16.91 -11.48
N CYS A 63 7.31 -17.33 -10.27
CA CYS A 63 8.21 -16.59 -9.41
C CYS A 63 9.65 -17.05 -9.66
N ARG A 64 10.53 -16.09 -9.90
CA ARG A 64 11.95 -16.29 -10.13
C ARG A 64 12.76 -15.50 -9.09
N ILE A 65 13.91 -16.03 -8.71
CA ILE A 65 14.87 -15.33 -7.85
C ILE A 65 16.15 -15.14 -8.62
N ARG A 66 16.51 -13.88 -8.88
CA ARG A 66 17.82 -13.52 -9.42
C ARG A 66 18.79 -13.28 -8.27
N VAL A 67 19.83 -14.10 -8.21
CA VAL A 67 20.97 -13.92 -7.30
C VAL A 67 22.09 -13.26 -8.10
N ILE A 68 22.62 -12.15 -7.61
CA ILE A 68 23.74 -11.45 -8.25
C ILE A 68 24.86 -11.31 -7.22
N THR A 69 26.06 -11.73 -7.60
CA THR A 69 27.30 -11.51 -6.87
C THR A 69 28.20 -10.55 -7.66
N LYS A 70 29.41 -10.29 -7.16
CA LYS A 70 30.39 -9.44 -7.87
C LYS A 70 30.87 -10.03 -9.20
N THR A 71 30.74 -11.36 -9.38
CA THR A 71 31.36 -12.10 -10.48
C THR A 71 30.36 -12.91 -11.31
N GLU A 72 29.15 -13.16 -10.82
CA GLU A 72 28.18 -14.01 -11.49
C GLU A 72 26.74 -13.61 -11.16
N PHE A 73 25.82 -14.04 -12.02
CA PHE A 73 24.39 -14.03 -11.74
C PHE A 73 23.79 -15.41 -11.99
N GLN A 74 22.76 -15.74 -11.22
CA GLN A 74 21.99 -16.97 -11.34
C GLN A 74 20.52 -16.64 -11.21
N LEU A 75 19.69 -17.19 -12.08
CA LEU A 75 18.24 -17.06 -12.06
C LEU A 75 17.63 -18.41 -11.70
N TYR A 76 16.95 -18.44 -10.56
CA TYR A 76 16.26 -19.60 -10.06
C TYR A 76 14.77 -19.49 -10.34
N GLU A 77 14.15 -20.56 -10.83
CA GLU A 77 12.70 -20.69 -10.95
C GLU A 77 12.22 -21.79 -10.00
N PHE A 78 11.12 -21.52 -9.29
CA PHE A 78 10.53 -22.52 -8.40
C PHE A 78 9.64 -23.48 -9.21
N LYS A 79 10.07 -24.75 -9.32
CA LYS A 79 9.33 -25.82 -10.01
C LYS A 79 9.50 -27.14 -9.26
N ASP A 80 8.44 -27.95 -9.20
CA ASP A 80 8.46 -29.27 -8.56
C ASP A 80 8.95 -29.26 -7.10
N LYS A 81 8.52 -28.23 -6.34
CA LYS A 81 8.92 -27.96 -4.95
C LYS A 81 10.44 -27.76 -4.74
N LYS A 82 11.19 -27.46 -5.81
CA LYS A 82 12.62 -27.20 -5.77
C LYS A 82 12.95 -25.92 -6.56
N TRP A 83 14.07 -25.30 -6.22
CA TRP A 83 14.61 -24.18 -6.98
C TRP A 83 15.56 -24.72 -8.04
N ASN A 84 15.23 -24.47 -9.31
CA ASN A 84 16.04 -24.90 -10.45
C ASN A 84 16.69 -23.68 -11.10
N ILE A 85 17.96 -23.79 -11.48
CA ILE A 85 18.64 -22.73 -12.22
C ILE A 85 18.17 -22.79 -13.67
N ILE A 86 17.59 -21.70 -14.15
CA ILE A 86 17.13 -21.56 -15.54
C ILE A 86 18.08 -20.73 -16.39
N GLU A 87 18.84 -19.83 -15.76
CA GLU A 87 19.81 -18.97 -16.42
C GLU A 87 20.97 -18.73 -15.45
N GLN A 88 22.20 -18.74 -15.97
CA GLN A 88 23.38 -18.36 -15.21
C GLN A 88 24.41 -17.74 -16.14
N GLY A 89 25.22 -16.84 -15.61
CA GLY A 89 26.29 -16.22 -16.37
C GLY A 89 27.28 -15.49 -15.49
N GLU A 90 28.48 -15.27 -16.04
CA GLU A 90 29.51 -14.48 -15.38
C GLU A 90 29.32 -12.99 -15.67
N THR A 91 29.63 -12.17 -14.68
CA THR A 91 29.59 -10.71 -14.75
C THR A 91 31.01 -10.17 -14.61
N SER A 92 31.51 -9.49 -15.65
CA SER A 92 32.87 -8.93 -15.69
C SER A 92 33.01 -7.57 -15.01
N LEU A 93 31.97 -7.10 -14.30
CA LEU A 93 31.94 -5.79 -13.64
C LEU A 93 32.81 -5.74 -12.38
N GLY A 94 32.95 -6.85 -11.65
CA GLY A 94 33.69 -6.91 -10.39
C GLY A 94 32.99 -6.23 -9.21
N TYR A 95 31.75 -5.75 -9.41
CA TYR A 95 30.87 -5.17 -8.40
C TYR A 95 29.41 -5.47 -8.76
N ILE A 96 28.51 -5.32 -7.79
CA ILE A 96 27.07 -5.53 -8.00
C ILE A 96 26.46 -4.25 -8.59
N PRO A 97 25.83 -4.28 -9.78
CA PRO A 97 25.28 -3.11 -10.45
C PRO A 97 23.92 -2.69 -9.87
N LEU A 98 23.85 -2.48 -8.54
CA LEU A 98 22.68 -1.98 -7.84
C LEU A 98 22.98 -0.60 -7.26
N VAL A 99 22.23 0.40 -7.71
CA VAL A 99 22.29 1.75 -7.14
C VAL A 99 21.11 1.92 -6.18
N THR A 100 21.41 2.18 -4.91
CA THR A 100 20.38 2.45 -3.90
C THR A 100 20.07 3.93 -3.82
N TYR A 101 18.78 4.25 -3.90
CA TYR A 101 18.27 5.59 -3.68
C TYR A 101 17.60 5.67 -2.31
N TYR A 102 18.13 6.52 -1.43
CA TYR A 102 17.60 6.72 -0.09
C TYR A 102 16.81 8.02 -0.03
N THR A 103 15.54 7.95 0.37
CA THR A 103 14.73 9.12 0.69
C THR A 103 15.05 9.65 2.09
N ASN A 104 15.07 8.74 3.09
CA ASN A 104 15.46 9.05 4.46
C ASN A 104 16.26 7.85 5.03
N LYS A 105 17.59 7.89 4.85
CA LYS A 105 18.50 6.79 5.18
C LYS A 105 18.55 6.55 6.69
N THR A 106 18.21 5.33 7.12
CA THR A 106 18.31 4.88 8.52
C THR A 106 19.49 3.95 8.73
N GLY A 107 19.98 3.29 7.67
CA GLY A 107 21.12 2.38 7.71
C GLY A 107 21.54 1.94 6.32
N PHE A 108 22.48 1.00 6.23
CA PHE A 108 22.84 0.37 4.96
C PHE A 108 21.65 -0.43 4.42
N MET A 109 21.25 -0.18 3.17
CA MET A 109 20.09 -0.79 2.51
C MET A 109 18.76 -0.56 3.24
N SER A 110 18.69 0.43 4.13
CA SER A 110 17.50 0.73 4.94
C SER A 110 17.14 2.22 4.88
N ALA A 111 15.86 2.50 4.63
CA ALA A 111 15.29 3.83 4.68
C ALA A 111 13.85 3.81 5.21
N LYS A 112 13.46 4.93 5.83
CA LYS A 112 12.06 5.18 6.21
C LYS A 112 11.36 5.90 5.04
N PRO A 113 10.22 5.40 4.52
CA PRO A 113 9.47 6.12 3.50
C PRO A 113 9.04 7.50 4.03
N PRO A 114 9.23 8.60 3.26
CA PRO A 114 8.95 9.96 3.74
C PRO A 114 7.46 10.21 3.95
N LEU A 115 6.60 9.44 3.28
CA LEU A 115 5.14 9.53 3.32
C LEU A 115 4.48 8.46 4.20
N ILE A 116 5.26 7.75 5.04
CA ILE A 116 4.70 6.66 5.85
C ILE A 116 3.64 7.15 6.84
N ASP A 117 3.85 8.33 7.43
CA ASP A 117 2.91 8.91 8.39
C ASP A 117 1.60 9.29 7.68
N LEU A 118 1.67 9.85 6.46
CA LEU A 118 0.50 10.11 5.63
C LEU A 118 -0.23 8.81 5.21
N ALA A 119 0.52 7.73 4.92
CA ALA A 119 -0.07 6.44 4.60
C ALA A 119 -0.88 5.86 5.77
N TYR A 120 -0.41 6.01 7.01
CA TYR A 120 -1.17 5.61 8.19
C TYR A 120 -2.44 6.46 8.37
N LEU A 121 -2.35 7.79 8.15
CA LEU A 121 -3.53 8.65 8.19
C LEU A 121 -4.56 8.29 7.11
N ASN A 122 -4.13 7.87 5.91
CA ASN A 122 -5.05 7.38 4.87
C ASN A 122 -5.86 6.17 5.35
N VAL A 123 -5.23 5.23 6.06
CA VAL A 123 -5.92 4.05 6.62
C VAL A 123 -6.93 4.47 7.67
N GLN A 124 -6.53 5.37 8.58
CA GLN A 124 -7.42 5.92 9.60
C GLN A 124 -8.60 6.69 8.98
N HIS A 125 -8.34 7.46 7.92
CA HIS A 125 -9.36 8.22 7.20
C HIS A 125 -10.40 7.30 6.59
N TRP A 126 -9.96 6.27 5.86
CA TRP A 126 -10.85 5.27 5.27
C TRP A 126 -11.75 4.57 6.31
N GLN A 127 -11.18 4.18 7.44
CA GLN A 127 -11.92 3.54 8.52
C GLN A 127 -12.97 4.50 9.11
N SER A 128 -12.55 5.70 9.47
CA SER A 128 -13.45 6.70 10.07
C SER A 128 -14.52 7.19 9.10
N SER A 129 -14.21 7.33 7.81
CA SER A 129 -15.20 7.73 6.80
C SER A 129 -16.22 6.63 6.54
N SER A 130 -15.77 5.37 6.53
CA SER A 130 -16.67 4.22 6.38
C SER A 130 -17.64 4.14 7.56
N ASP A 131 -17.15 4.31 8.79
CA ASP A 131 -18.00 4.31 9.99
C ASP A 131 -18.98 5.48 10.00
N GLN A 132 -18.55 6.66 9.54
CA GLN A 132 -19.41 7.83 9.41
C GLN A 132 -20.56 7.61 8.42
N GLU A 133 -20.30 7.03 7.25
CA GLU A 133 -21.35 6.69 6.30
C GLU A 133 -22.25 5.56 6.82
N HIS A 134 -21.67 4.61 7.54
CA HIS A 134 -22.42 3.53 8.16
C HIS A 134 -23.43 4.07 9.18
N ILE A 135 -23.00 4.90 10.14
CA ILE A 135 -23.94 5.48 11.12
C ILE A 135 -25.01 6.33 10.44
N LEU A 136 -24.64 7.12 9.41
CA LEU A 136 -25.58 7.88 8.58
C LEU A 136 -26.62 6.99 7.91
N HIS A 137 -26.22 5.82 7.42
CA HIS A 137 -27.16 4.86 6.84
C HIS A 137 -28.21 4.39 7.86
N PHE A 138 -27.81 4.03 9.08
CA PHE A 138 -28.75 3.55 10.10
C PHE A 138 -29.71 4.64 10.60
N ILE A 139 -29.21 5.83 10.85
CA ILE A 139 -29.99 6.93 11.46
C ILE A 139 -30.89 7.65 10.45
N ARG A 140 -30.65 7.47 9.13
CA ARG A 140 -31.54 7.95 8.07
C ARG A 140 -32.84 7.18 7.99
N PHE A 141 -32.99 6.08 8.72
CA PHE A 141 -34.25 5.36 8.84
C PHE A 141 -35.10 5.97 9.97
N PRO A 142 -36.20 6.68 9.65
CA PRO A 142 -37.06 7.26 10.66
C PRO A 142 -37.82 6.15 11.40
N LEU A 143 -37.65 6.07 12.72
CA LEU A 143 -38.41 5.16 13.56
C LEU A 143 -39.65 5.88 14.10
N LEU A 144 -40.85 5.41 13.75
CA LEU A 144 -42.07 5.95 14.34
C LEU A 144 -42.36 5.24 15.68
N HIS A 145 -42.46 6.01 16.75
CA HIS A 145 -42.87 5.53 18.07
C HIS A 145 -44.30 5.97 18.37
N GLY A 146 -45.13 5.00 18.77
CA GLY A 146 -46.47 5.24 19.29
C GLY A 146 -46.56 4.91 20.77
N ALA A 147 -47.04 5.87 21.57
CA ALA A 147 -47.40 5.69 22.97
C ALA A 147 -48.91 5.88 23.15
N GLY A 148 -49.53 5.18 24.10
CA GLY A 148 -50.97 5.34 24.42
C GLY A 148 -51.95 4.81 23.37
N PHE A 149 -51.51 3.90 22.49
CA PHE A 149 -52.39 3.19 21.56
C PHE A 149 -52.81 1.83 22.15
N ASN A 150 -54.04 1.42 21.89
CA ASN A 150 -54.58 0.17 22.43
C ASN A 150 -54.00 -1.05 21.67
N ASN A 151 -53.58 -2.09 22.39
CA ASN A 151 -52.84 -3.24 21.81
C ASN A 151 -53.64 -4.09 20.80
N ASP A 152 -54.97 -3.90 20.74
CA ASP A 152 -55.83 -4.58 19.78
C ASP A 152 -55.70 -4.02 18.36
N GLN A 153 -55.14 -2.81 18.19
CA GLN A 153 -54.76 -2.25 16.89
C GLN A 153 -53.41 -2.84 16.44
N LYS A 154 -53.41 -4.12 16.05
CA LYS A 154 -52.19 -4.84 15.62
C LYS A 154 -51.50 -4.27 14.37
N GLN A 155 -52.12 -3.32 13.67
CA GLN A 155 -51.54 -2.65 12.50
C GLN A 155 -51.94 -1.16 12.48
N ILE A 156 -51.00 -0.28 12.79
CA ILE A 156 -51.15 1.17 12.55
C ILE A 156 -50.72 1.42 11.10
N GLU A 157 -51.69 1.69 10.22
CA GLU A 157 -51.40 2.02 8.81
C GLU A 157 -51.03 3.50 8.67
N ILE A 158 -49.77 3.76 8.28
CA ILE A 158 -49.24 5.11 8.07
C ILE A 158 -49.21 5.38 6.55
N GLY A 159 -49.77 6.51 6.12
CA GLY A 159 -49.76 6.90 4.71
C GLY A 159 -50.08 8.38 4.50
N PRO A 160 -49.73 8.95 3.34
CA PRO A 160 -49.76 10.40 3.08
C PRO A 160 -51.14 11.06 3.17
N ASN A 161 -52.23 10.29 3.10
CA ASN A 161 -53.61 10.78 3.19
C ASN A 161 -54.40 10.07 4.31
N ARG A 162 -53.72 9.53 5.33
CA ARG A 162 -54.39 8.86 6.46
C ARG A 162 -54.26 9.68 7.74
N MET A 163 -55.40 9.92 8.38
CA MET A 163 -55.47 10.57 9.69
C MET A 163 -55.47 9.50 10.78
N ILE A 164 -54.54 9.61 11.73
CA ILE A 164 -54.44 8.70 12.87
C ILE A 164 -55.16 9.34 14.05
N LEU A 165 -56.23 8.70 14.51
CA LEU A 165 -57.08 9.14 15.60
C LEU A 165 -56.96 8.15 16.76
N SER A 166 -56.94 8.67 17.98
CA SER A 166 -57.02 7.88 19.20
C SER A 166 -57.97 8.56 20.18
N GLU A 167 -58.69 7.75 20.95
CA GLU A 167 -59.60 8.20 22.00
C GLU A 167 -58.85 8.41 23.33
N ASP A 168 -57.63 7.88 23.48
CA ASP A 168 -56.80 8.06 24.67
C ASP A 168 -56.11 9.45 24.64
N PRO A 169 -56.33 10.31 25.65
CA PRO A 169 -55.64 11.59 25.77
C PRO A 169 -54.11 11.50 25.83
N ASN A 170 -53.56 10.33 26.19
CA ASN A 170 -52.13 10.08 26.25
C ASN A 170 -51.53 9.55 24.94
N ALA A 171 -52.35 9.35 23.90
CA ALA A 171 -51.89 8.84 22.62
C ALA A 171 -50.98 9.84 21.90
N LYS A 172 -49.75 9.42 21.58
CA LYS A 172 -48.76 10.25 20.89
C LYS A 172 -48.01 9.44 19.85
N LEU A 173 -47.84 10.02 18.67
CA LEU A 173 -46.92 9.54 17.64
C LEU A 173 -45.76 10.52 17.51
N THR A 174 -44.55 10.00 17.60
CA THR A 174 -43.31 10.79 17.50
C THR A 174 -42.30 10.04 16.66
N TYR A 175 -41.59 10.74 15.79
CA TYR A 175 -40.37 10.19 15.20
C TYR A 175 -39.28 10.14 16.25
N VAL A 176 -38.69 8.97 16.42
CA VAL A 176 -37.50 8.78 17.26
C VAL A 176 -36.31 9.08 16.40
N GLU A 177 -35.72 10.24 16.66
CA GLU A 177 -34.44 10.64 16.07
C GLU A 177 -33.36 10.55 17.14
N HIS A 178 -32.18 10.10 16.72
CA HIS A 178 -30.97 10.36 17.51
C HIS A 178 -30.71 11.88 17.60
N THR A 179 -29.99 12.33 18.62
CA THR A 179 -29.61 13.75 18.76
C THR A 179 -28.63 14.25 17.71
N GLY A 180 -28.04 13.35 16.90
CA GLY A 180 -27.03 13.67 15.89
C GLY A 180 -25.66 14.11 16.44
N ALA A 181 -25.51 14.30 17.76
CA ALA A 181 -24.29 14.85 18.35
C ALA A 181 -23.04 13.99 18.07
N ALA A 182 -23.16 12.66 18.11
CA ALA A 182 -22.05 11.74 17.79
C ALA A 182 -21.68 11.78 16.30
N VAL A 183 -22.65 11.99 15.41
CA VAL A 183 -22.45 12.11 13.96
C VAL A 183 -21.70 13.39 13.64
N GLU A 184 -22.06 14.48 14.31
CA GLU A 184 -21.38 15.77 14.15
C GLU A 184 -19.96 15.73 14.73
N ALA A 185 -19.76 15.08 15.87
CA ALA A 185 -18.42 14.83 16.42
C ALA A 185 -17.55 13.97 15.47
N GLY A 186 -18.13 12.94 14.85
CA GLY A 186 -17.45 12.13 13.83
C GLY A 186 -17.06 12.93 12.60
N ARG A 187 -17.95 13.82 12.12
CA ARG A 187 -17.65 14.77 11.04
C ARG A 187 -16.50 15.72 11.41
N GLN A 188 -16.50 16.25 12.63
CA GLN A 188 -15.40 17.13 13.08
C GLN A 188 -14.08 16.37 13.17
N SER A 189 -14.08 15.14 13.70
CA SER A 189 -12.90 14.27 13.74
C SER A 189 -12.32 14.02 12.34
N LEU A 190 -13.17 13.78 11.34
CA LEU A 190 -12.75 13.63 9.94
C LEU A 190 -12.09 14.91 9.38
N LYS A 191 -12.67 16.08 9.67
CA LYS A 191 -12.07 17.36 9.27
C LYS A 191 -10.72 17.59 9.92
N ASP A 192 -10.60 17.35 11.22
CA ASP A 192 -9.35 17.49 11.95
C ASP A 192 -8.28 16.52 11.40
N LEU A 193 -8.70 15.33 10.96
CA LEU A 193 -7.83 14.35 10.30
C LEU A 193 -7.36 14.84 8.93
N GLU A 194 -8.25 15.34 8.08
CA GLU A 194 -7.92 15.91 6.77
C GLU A 194 -6.99 17.12 6.89
N GLU A 195 -7.17 17.94 7.93
CA GLU A 195 -6.30 19.08 8.22
C GLU A 195 -4.88 18.66 8.62
N LYS A 196 -4.75 17.57 9.39
CA LYS A 196 -3.44 16.93 9.68
C LYS A 196 -2.80 16.37 8.43
N MET A 197 -3.58 15.72 7.56
CA MET A 197 -3.08 15.19 6.28
C MET A 197 -2.60 16.30 5.36
N SER A 198 -3.36 17.40 5.27
CA SER A 198 -2.98 18.61 4.53
C SER A 198 -1.68 19.21 5.07
N SER A 199 -1.56 19.31 6.40
CA SER A 199 -0.35 19.80 7.07
C SER A 199 0.90 18.97 6.72
N LEU A 200 0.80 17.64 6.71
CA LEU A 200 1.89 16.76 6.29
C LEU A 200 2.23 16.94 4.79
N GLY A 201 1.21 17.12 3.94
CA GLY A 201 1.42 17.42 2.52
C GLY A 201 2.17 18.74 2.29
N MET A 202 1.79 19.79 3.03
CA MET A 202 2.45 21.10 2.97
C MET A 202 3.90 21.05 3.46
N GLN A 203 4.23 20.23 4.45
CA GLN A 203 5.62 20.06 4.92
C GLN A 203 6.57 19.59 3.80
N MET A 204 6.07 18.88 2.78
CA MET A 204 6.89 18.50 1.62
C MET A 204 7.13 19.66 0.65
N LEU A 205 6.16 20.55 0.50
CA LEU A 205 6.23 21.71 -0.40
C LEU A 205 7.04 22.86 0.20
N ALA A 206 7.04 22.96 1.53
CA ALA A 206 7.86 23.93 2.24
C ALA A 206 9.34 23.66 1.95
N LYS A 207 9.96 24.52 1.12
CA LYS A 207 11.42 24.56 0.98
C LYS A 207 12.01 24.71 2.38
N ARG A 208 12.75 23.71 2.85
CA ARG A 208 13.59 23.83 4.04
C ARG A 208 14.62 24.94 3.75
N SER A 209 14.35 26.14 4.24
CA SER A 209 15.32 27.23 4.25
C SER A 209 16.32 26.94 5.37
N GLY A 210 17.44 26.30 5.00
CA GLY A 210 18.48 25.92 5.95
C GLY A 210 19.70 25.40 5.20
N ASN A 211 20.71 26.26 5.07
CA ASN A 211 22.04 25.93 4.55
C ASN A 211 22.59 24.67 5.22
N MET A 212 22.71 23.56 4.49
CA MET A 212 23.73 22.56 4.81
C MET A 212 25.02 23.01 4.14
N THR A 213 25.80 23.84 4.83
CA THR A 213 27.19 24.10 4.48
C THR A 213 27.93 22.77 4.47
N ALA A 214 28.53 22.44 3.32
CA ALA A 214 29.53 21.41 3.22
C ALA A 214 30.73 21.81 4.09
N THR A 215 31.00 21.07 5.16
CA THR A 215 32.34 21.04 5.75
C THR A 215 33.15 20.01 4.98
N ALA A 216 34.28 20.50 4.45
CA ALA A 216 35.29 19.80 3.67
C ALA A 216 35.97 18.64 4.43
#